data_AF-A0A540X6W2-F1
#
_entry.id   AF-A0A540X6W2-F1
#
_cell.length_a   1.000
_cell.length_b   1.000
_cell.length_c   1.000
_cell.angle_alpha   90.00
_cell.angle_beta   90.00
_cell.angle_gamma   90.00
#
_symmetry.space_group_name_H-M   'P 1'
#
loop_
_entity.id
_entity.type
_entity.pdbx_description
1 polymer ?
#
loop_
_entity_poly.entity_id
_entity_poly.type
_entity_poly.pdbx_seq_one_letter_code
_entity_poly.pdbx_strand_id
1 'polypeptide(L)'
;MRMQFDVRLVCAAFLVATTLSACGAESPGGDGLTLESREAELSCQVTQQCTNTTVSCGSASGVCTSGVDNGGWVECDGTRTYCPSVTACTCQPERRVVAGYGVHPRCAGAYLSASRDARENAAAQCPRGVCNAVEERGECFATPEEANADVTLTFSCMGPPNCQ
;
A
#
# COMPACT_ATOMS: atom_id res chain seq x y z
N MET A 1 30.28 -14.78 -24.77
CA MET A 1 29.19 -15.77 -24.77
C MET A 1 27.88 -15.04 -24.49
N ARG A 2 26.96 -14.99 -25.46
CA ARG A 2 25.64 -14.35 -25.32
C ARG A 2 24.62 -15.47 -25.17
N MET A 3 23.90 -15.51 -24.04
CA MET A 3 22.78 -16.41 -23.82
C MET A 3 21.50 -15.69 -24.24
N GLN A 4 20.87 -16.17 -25.31
CA GLN A 4 19.51 -15.79 -25.71
C GLN A 4 18.53 -16.66 -24.90
N PHE A 5 17.61 -16.02 -24.20
CA PHE A 5 16.45 -16.69 -23.60
C PHE A 5 15.22 -16.40 -24.46
N ASP A 6 14.74 -17.44 -25.15
CA ASP A 6 13.42 -17.52 -25.76
C ASP A 6 12.37 -17.71 -24.66
N VAL A 7 11.49 -16.73 -24.45
CA VAL A 7 10.28 -16.90 -23.62
C VAL A 7 9.07 -16.73 -24.52
N ARG A 8 8.49 -17.85 -24.93
CA ARG A 8 7.17 -17.91 -25.57
C ARG A 8 6.11 -17.73 -24.49
N LEU A 9 5.52 -16.53 -24.41
CA LEU A 9 4.35 -16.26 -23.60
C LEU A 9 3.10 -16.75 -24.34
N VAL A 10 2.53 -17.85 -23.87
CA VAL A 10 1.28 -18.42 -24.37
C VAL A 10 0.10 -17.62 -23.83
N CYS A 11 -0.78 -17.21 -24.74
CA CYS A 11 -2.05 -16.54 -24.48
C CYS A 11 -2.94 -17.32 -23.49
N ALA A 12 -3.50 -16.60 -22.51
CA ALA A 12 -4.71 -17.04 -21.82
C ALA A 12 -5.65 -15.82 -21.70
N ALA A 13 -6.54 -15.70 -22.68
CA ALA A 13 -7.66 -14.77 -22.65
C ALA A 13 -8.73 -15.33 -21.70
N PHE A 14 -8.92 -14.69 -20.55
CA PHE A 14 -10.09 -14.94 -19.70
C PHE A 14 -11.22 -14.01 -20.12
N LEU A 15 -12.13 -14.55 -20.93
CA LEU A 15 -13.48 -14.04 -21.15
C LEU A 15 -14.28 -14.21 -19.85
N VAL A 16 -14.61 -13.11 -19.18
CA VAL A 16 -15.63 -13.11 -18.10
C VAL A 16 -16.89 -12.50 -18.68
N ALA A 17 -17.82 -13.36 -19.05
CA ALA A 17 -19.20 -13.02 -19.30
C ALA A 17 -19.88 -12.72 -17.96
N THR A 18 -20.36 -11.49 -17.76
CA THR A 18 -21.30 -11.16 -16.69
C THR A 18 -22.71 -11.05 -17.28
N THR A 19 -23.61 -11.74 -16.60
CA THR A 19 -24.97 -12.06 -17.00
C THR A 19 -25.94 -10.93 -16.71
N LEU A 20 -26.96 -10.83 -17.57
CA LEU A 20 -28.12 -9.93 -17.52
C LEU A 20 -28.84 -9.94 -16.15
N SER A 21 -29.12 -8.76 -15.60
CA SER A 21 -30.27 -8.55 -14.72
C SER A 21 -31.41 -7.94 -15.53
N ALA A 22 -32.50 -8.70 -15.65
CA ALA A 22 -33.72 -8.32 -16.34
C ALA A 22 -34.37 -7.08 -15.69
N CYS A 23 -34.59 -6.03 -16.48
CA CYS A 23 -35.53 -4.96 -16.16
C CYS A 23 -36.90 -5.40 -16.66
N GLY A 24 -37.86 -5.56 -15.75
CA GLY A 24 -39.24 -5.89 -16.07
C GLY A 24 -40.18 -4.84 -15.47
N ALA A 25 -40.91 -4.13 -16.33
CA ALA A 25 -42.30 -3.72 -16.16
C ALA A 25 -42.68 -2.77 -17.31
N GLU A 26 -43.64 -3.19 -18.12
CA GLU A 26 -44.25 -2.38 -19.18
C GLU A 26 -45.58 -1.75 -18.70
N SER A 27 -45.94 -0.65 -19.35
CA SER A 27 -47.29 -0.11 -19.61
C SER A 27 -47.77 1.14 -18.80
N PRO A 28 -48.70 1.97 -19.35
CA PRO A 28 -48.33 3.12 -20.19
C PRO A 28 -49.08 4.44 -19.83
N GLY A 29 -48.60 5.57 -20.35
CA GLY A 29 -49.44 6.76 -20.61
C GLY A 29 -49.00 8.05 -19.92
N GLY A 30 -48.92 9.12 -20.71
CA GLY A 30 -48.88 10.50 -20.23
C GLY A 30 -47.83 11.37 -20.91
N ASP A 31 -48.25 12.11 -21.94
CA ASP A 31 -47.49 13.18 -22.59
C ASP A 31 -46.94 14.20 -21.58
N GLY A 32 -45.67 14.54 -21.76
CA GLY A 32 -44.95 15.51 -20.95
C GLY A 32 -43.47 15.51 -21.28
N LEU A 33 -43.11 15.96 -22.49
CA LEU A 33 -41.72 16.20 -22.87
C LEU A 33 -41.19 17.44 -22.15
N THR A 34 -40.89 17.31 -20.86
CA THR A 34 -39.92 18.17 -20.16
C THR A 34 -38.53 17.55 -20.35
N LEU A 35 -37.81 18.05 -21.36
CA LEU A 35 -36.40 17.77 -21.63
C LEU A 35 -35.49 18.43 -20.57
N GLU A 36 -35.65 18.07 -19.29
CA GLU A 36 -34.82 18.58 -18.19
C GLU A 36 -34.31 17.48 -17.22
N SER A 37 -34.47 16.19 -17.54
CA SER A 37 -34.13 15.10 -16.60
C SER A 37 -33.20 14.03 -17.17
N ARG A 38 -32.20 14.40 -17.98
CA ARG A 38 -31.18 13.43 -18.45
C ARG A 38 -29.73 13.79 -18.13
N GLU A 39 -29.47 14.96 -17.54
CA GLU A 39 -28.11 15.36 -17.14
C GLU A 39 -27.83 15.17 -15.63
N ALA A 40 -28.82 14.74 -14.84
CA ALA A 40 -28.64 14.41 -13.42
C ALA A 40 -28.12 12.98 -13.16
N GLU A 41 -28.06 12.13 -14.19
CA GLU A 41 -27.88 10.67 -14.07
C GLU A 41 -26.44 10.18 -14.18
N LEU A 42 -25.47 11.11 -14.18
CA LEU A 42 -24.04 10.79 -14.07
C LEU A 42 -23.49 11.08 -12.68
N SER A 43 -24.33 11.46 -11.70
CA SER A 43 -23.86 11.60 -10.33
C SER A 43 -23.92 10.28 -9.57
N CYS A 44 -22.84 9.90 -8.90
CA CYS A 44 -22.80 8.77 -7.99
C CYS A 44 -22.43 9.26 -6.59
N GLN A 45 -22.91 8.53 -5.58
CA GLN A 45 -22.51 8.72 -4.19
C GLN A 45 -22.34 7.34 -3.58
N VAL A 46 -21.20 7.13 -2.92
CA VAL A 46 -20.93 5.91 -2.17
C VAL A 46 -20.56 6.26 -0.74
N THR A 47 -21.08 5.47 0.19
CA THR A 47 -20.88 5.66 1.62
C THR A 47 -20.45 4.33 2.22
N GLN A 48 -19.37 4.36 2.99
CA GLN A 48 -18.86 3.21 3.72
C GLN A 48 -18.94 3.48 5.22
N GLN A 49 -19.62 2.59 5.93
CA GLN A 49 -19.63 2.60 7.39
C GLN A 49 -18.30 2.04 7.91
N CYS A 50 -17.66 2.80 8.78
CA CYS A 50 -16.44 2.42 9.50
C CYS A 50 -16.79 2.16 10.98
N THR A 51 -15.86 1.58 11.74
CA THR A 51 -16.10 1.23 13.16
C THR A 51 -16.55 2.42 14.02
N ASN A 52 -15.97 3.61 13.81
CA ASN A 52 -16.25 4.81 14.62
C ASN A 52 -16.67 6.04 13.80
N THR A 53 -16.84 5.89 12.48
CA THR A 53 -17.19 7.00 11.59
C THR A 53 -17.83 6.48 10.32
N THR A 54 -18.18 7.39 9.42
CA THR A 54 -18.64 7.08 8.08
C THR A 54 -17.78 7.88 7.09
N VAL A 55 -17.32 7.25 6.04
CA VAL A 55 -16.67 7.94 4.92
C VAL A 55 -17.60 7.90 3.72
N SER A 56 -17.72 9.02 3.02
CA SER A 56 -18.55 9.13 1.82
C SER A 56 -17.80 9.92 0.76
N CYS A 57 -17.96 9.53 -0.49
CA CYS A 57 -17.54 10.36 -1.62
C CYS A 57 -18.66 10.37 -2.67
N GLY A 58 -18.69 11.43 -3.47
CA GLY A 58 -19.58 11.53 -4.61
C GLY A 58 -18.85 12.13 -5.80
N SER A 59 -19.29 11.76 -6.99
CA SER A 59 -18.71 12.21 -8.26
C SER A 59 -19.82 12.53 -9.25
N ALA A 60 -19.60 13.55 -10.09
CA ALA A 60 -20.44 13.88 -11.23
C ALA A 60 -20.10 13.08 -12.51
N SER A 61 -19.05 12.24 -12.48
CA SER A 61 -18.66 11.36 -13.59
C SER A 61 -19.37 10.00 -13.57
N GLY A 62 -19.96 9.64 -12.42
CA GLY A 62 -20.71 8.40 -12.22
C GLY A 62 -19.82 7.26 -11.74
N VAL A 63 -18.52 7.51 -11.55
CA VAL A 63 -17.55 6.50 -11.13
C VAL A 63 -17.33 6.56 -9.61
N CYS A 64 -18.08 5.73 -8.89
CA CYS A 64 -17.95 5.53 -7.45
C CYS A 64 -17.87 4.04 -7.13
N THR A 65 -17.00 3.65 -6.21
CA THR A 65 -16.87 2.27 -5.72
C THR A 65 -16.49 2.25 -4.25
N SER A 66 -16.79 1.16 -3.55
CA SER A 66 -16.41 0.94 -2.15
C SER A 66 -15.97 -0.49 -1.93
N GLY A 67 -15.10 -0.69 -0.95
CA GLY A 67 -14.63 -2.01 -0.53
C GLY A 67 -14.53 -2.13 0.98
N VAL A 68 -14.48 -3.37 1.47
CA VAL A 68 -14.36 -3.71 2.89
C VAL A 68 -12.95 -4.11 3.31
N ASP A 69 -12.02 -4.27 2.37
CA ASP A 69 -10.62 -4.54 2.68
C ASP A 69 -9.96 -3.34 3.38
N ASN A 70 -8.88 -3.61 4.12
CA ASN A 70 -8.14 -2.61 4.88
C ASN A 70 -8.98 -1.77 5.88
N GLY A 71 -10.13 -2.30 6.31
CA GLY A 71 -11.04 -1.63 7.25
C GLY A 71 -12.13 -0.79 6.59
N GLY A 72 -12.23 -0.84 5.26
CA GLY A 72 -13.24 -0.13 4.48
C GLY A 72 -12.65 1.05 3.71
N TRP A 73 -13.16 1.29 2.51
CA TRP A 73 -12.80 2.46 1.70
C TRP A 73 -13.92 2.85 0.73
N VAL A 74 -13.87 4.10 0.28
CA VAL A 74 -14.66 4.66 -0.82
C VAL A 74 -13.72 5.24 -1.87
N GLU A 75 -14.05 5.12 -3.15
CA GLU A 75 -13.27 5.66 -4.25
C GLU A 75 -14.21 6.37 -5.22
N CYS A 76 -13.89 7.62 -5.53
CA CYS A 76 -14.61 8.44 -6.49
C CYS A 76 -13.60 9.08 -7.44
N ASP A 77 -13.82 8.98 -8.75
CA ASP A 77 -12.90 9.52 -9.77
C ASP A 77 -11.43 9.05 -9.60
N GLY A 78 -11.23 7.79 -9.20
CA GLY A 78 -9.91 7.21 -8.95
C GLY A 78 -9.23 7.69 -7.66
N THR A 79 -9.89 8.55 -6.88
CA THR A 79 -9.39 8.99 -5.57
C THR A 79 -9.98 8.14 -4.46
N ARG A 80 -9.14 7.30 -3.85
CA ARG A 80 -9.54 6.38 -2.78
C ARG A 80 -9.34 7.01 -1.39
N THR A 81 -10.41 7.02 -0.61
CA THR A 81 -10.44 7.42 0.81
C THR A 81 -10.73 6.20 1.68
N TYR A 82 -9.83 5.90 2.62
CA TYR A 82 -9.99 4.77 3.53
C TYR A 82 -10.74 5.19 4.80
N CYS A 83 -11.45 4.26 5.40
CA CYS A 83 -11.91 4.38 6.77
C CYS A 83 -10.70 4.68 7.68
N PRO A 84 -10.80 5.64 8.61
CA PRO A 84 -9.76 5.86 9.60
C PRO A 84 -9.48 4.56 10.35
N SER A 85 -8.21 4.16 10.40
CA SER A 85 -7.86 2.97 11.16
C SER A 85 -7.98 3.25 12.64
N VAL A 86 -8.86 2.52 13.30
CA VAL A 86 -8.93 2.50 14.77
C VAL A 86 -8.00 1.43 15.36
N THR A 87 -7.30 0.69 14.50
CA THR A 87 -6.41 -0.37 14.92
C THR A 87 -5.09 0.24 15.35
N ALA A 88 -4.82 0.21 16.65
CA ALA A 88 -3.54 0.61 17.21
C ALA A 88 -2.41 -0.16 16.51
N CYS A 89 -1.33 0.55 16.17
CA CYS A 89 -0.12 -0.11 15.67
C CYS A 89 0.45 -1.03 16.75
N THR A 90 0.70 -2.27 16.36
CA THR A 90 1.37 -3.28 17.18
C THR A 90 2.59 -3.79 16.43
N CYS A 91 3.59 -4.27 17.17
CA CYS A 91 4.72 -4.92 16.54
C CYS A 91 4.30 -6.29 16.04
N GLN A 92 4.48 -6.55 14.75
CA GLN A 92 4.22 -7.88 14.18
C GLN A 92 5.14 -8.93 14.84
N PRO A 93 4.70 -10.19 14.94
CA PRO A 93 5.51 -11.25 15.55
C PRO A 93 6.69 -11.68 14.66
N GLU A 94 6.61 -11.42 13.35
CA GLU A 94 7.68 -11.74 12.41
C GLU A 94 8.92 -10.89 12.73
N ARG A 95 10.06 -11.56 12.88
CA ARG A 95 11.36 -10.91 13.01
C ARG A 95 12.09 -10.97 11.67
N ARG A 96 12.71 -9.84 11.32
CA ARG A 96 13.50 -9.66 10.11
C ARG A 96 14.89 -9.19 10.49
N VAL A 97 15.82 -9.44 9.59
CA VAL A 97 17.23 -9.10 9.77
C VAL A 97 17.70 -8.38 8.51
N VAL A 98 18.37 -7.25 8.69
CA VAL A 98 19.09 -6.56 7.62
C VAL A 98 20.50 -6.26 8.07
N ALA A 99 21.41 -6.25 7.11
CA ALA A 99 22.75 -5.71 7.30
C ALA A 99 22.77 -4.23 6.88
N GLY A 100 23.62 -3.47 7.53
CA GLY A 100 24.04 -2.15 7.07
C GLY A 100 25.55 -2.08 7.02
N TYR A 101 26.06 -1.33 6.05
CA TYR A 101 27.48 -1.19 5.81
C TYR A 101 27.89 0.28 5.85
N GLY A 102 29.07 0.54 6.40
CA GLY A 102 29.56 1.89 6.59
C GLY A 102 31.05 2.01 6.36
N VAL A 103 31.44 3.10 5.71
CA VAL A 103 32.83 3.47 5.46
C VAL A 103 33.11 4.82 6.08
N HIS A 104 34.22 4.96 6.79
CA HIS A 104 34.62 6.21 7.42
C HIS A 104 36.11 6.16 7.79
N PRO A 105 36.85 7.28 7.90
CA PRO A 105 38.25 7.28 8.35
C PRO A 105 38.54 6.64 9.72
N ARG A 106 37.51 6.28 10.50
CA ARG A 106 37.62 5.67 11.83
C ARG A 106 36.43 4.74 12.07
N CYS A 107 36.66 3.62 12.76
CA CYS A 107 35.62 2.63 13.07
C CYS A 107 34.35 3.21 13.71
N ALA A 108 34.49 4.17 14.62
CA ALA A 108 33.33 4.80 15.25
C ALA A 108 32.40 5.47 14.23
N GLY A 109 32.95 6.17 13.23
CA GLY A 109 32.15 6.76 12.16
C GLY A 109 31.64 5.73 11.16
N ALA A 110 32.39 4.65 10.93
CA ALA A 110 31.98 3.57 10.06
C ALA A 110 30.74 2.86 10.63
N TYR A 111 30.73 2.56 11.94
CA TYR A 111 29.55 2.02 12.63
C TYR A 111 28.36 2.97 12.61
N LEU A 112 28.56 4.29 12.79
CA LEU A 112 27.47 5.26 12.68
C LEU A 112 26.85 5.25 11.27
N SER A 113 27.68 5.13 10.24
CA SER A 113 27.19 5.02 8.87
C SER A 113 26.49 3.68 8.61
N ALA A 114 27.04 2.57 9.10
CA ALA A 114 26.47 1.24 8.98
C ALA A 114 25.11 1.12 9.70
N SER A 115 24.98 1.67 10.92
CA SER A 115 23.70 1.73 11.63
C SER A 115 22.64 2.55 10.88
N ARG A 116 23.04 3.66 10.23
CA ARG A 116 22.12 4.45 9.40
C ARG A 116 21.64 3.65 8.19
N ASP A 117 22.57 3.03 7.46
CA ASP A 117 22.25 2.18 6.30
C ASP A 117 21.33 1.01 6.70
N ALA A 118 21.61 0.33 7.82
CA ALA A 118 20.75 -0.74 8.36
C ALA A 118 19.32 -0.25 8.67
N ARG A 119 19.18 0.95 9.25
CA ARG A 119 17.88 1.56 9.56
C ARG A 119 17.12 1.98 8.31
N GLU A 120 17.81 2.51 7.30
CA GLU A 120 17.22 2.85 5.99
C GLU A 120 16.70 1.58 5.30
N ASN A 121 17.48 0.50 5.31
CA ASN A 121 17.08 -0.81 4.79
C ASN A 121 15.87 -1.39 5.55
N ALA A 122 15.81 -1.23 6.88
CA ALA A 122 14.65 -1.66 7.67
C ALA A 122 13.40 -0.80 7.40
N ALA A 123 13.55 0.53 7.27
CA ALA A 123 12.46 1.44 6.94
C ALA A 123 11.86 1.15 5.55
N ALA A 124 12.69 0.77 4.58
CA ALA A 124 12.22 0.34 3.25
C ALA A 124 11.33 -0.91 3.31
N GLN A 125 11.57 -1.81 4.29
CA GLN A 125 10.75 -3.01 4.50
C GLN A 125 9.53 -2.77 5.38
N CYS A 126 9.55 -1.75 6.23
CA CYS A 126 8.49 -1.40 7.17
C CYS A 126 8.02 0.05 6.97
N PRO A 127 7.20 0.34 5.95
CA PRO A 127 6.78 1.71 5.63
C PRO A 127 5.96 2.40 6.73
N ARG A 128 5.45 1.64 7.71
CA ARG A 128 4.70 2.14 8.88
C ARG A 128 5.56 2.36 10.12
N GLY A 129 6.80 1.88 10.11
CA GLY A 129 7.71 2.00 11.22
C GLY A 129 8.31 0.66 11.65
N VAL A 130 9.44 0.77 12.34
CA VAL A 130 10.24 -0.35 12.84
C VAL A 130 9.97 -0.52 14.34
N CYS A 131 9.91 -1.77 14.77
CA CYS A 131 9.55 -2.22 16.10
C CYS A 131 10.64 -3.15 16.66
N ASN A 132 10.82 -3.17 17.99
CA ASN A 132 11.72 -4.10 18.69
C ASN A 132 13.12 -4.20 18.05
N ALA A 133 13.65 -3.06 17.60
CA ALA A 133 14.88 -3.00 16.84
C ALA A 133 16.09 -3.23 17.76
N VAL A 134 16.92 -4.21 17.43
CA VAL A 134 18.15 -4.54 18.15
C VAL A 134 19.30 -4.50 17.16
N GLU A 135 20.25 -3.61 17.42
CA GLU A 135 21.48 -3.48 16.63
C GLU A 135 22.61 -4.29 17.25
N GLU A 136 23.26 -5.11 16.43
CA GLU A 136 24.46 -5.84 16.77
C GLU A 136 25.60 -5.32 15.87
N ARG A 137 26.68 -4.90 16.50
CA ARG A 137 27.88 -4.45 15.78
C ARG A 137 28.69 -5.66 15.37
N GLY A 138 28.97 -5.78 14.08
CA GLY A 138 29.91 -6.75 13.56
C GLY A 138 31.35 -6.28 13.73
N GLU A 139 32.22 -6.73 12.84
CA GLU A 139 33.63 -6.36 12.89
C GLU A 139 33.86 -4.98 12.27
N CYS A 140 34.94 -4.32 12.69
CA CYS A 140 35.45 -3.17 11.98
C CYS A 140 36.86 -3.46 11.50
N PHE A 141 37.06 -3.33 10.20
CA PHE A 141 38.37 -3.46 9.57
C PHE A 141 38.87 -2.09 9.16
N ALA A 142 40.03 -1.69 9.70
CA ALA A 142 40.67 -0.42 9.38
C ALA A 142 41.90 -0.64 8.50
N THR A 143 41.95 0.09 7.39
CA THR A 143 43.13 0.34 6.56
C THR A 143 43.75 1.69 6.95
N PRO A 144 44.93 2.04 6.41
CA PRO A 144 45.51 3.37 6.62
C PRO A 144 44.64 4.53 6.12
N GLU A 145 43.72 4.28 5.17
CA GLU A 145 42.93 5.32 4.50
C GLU A 145 41.49 5.39 5.05
N GLU A 146 40.93 4.23 5.43
CA GLU A 146 39.53 4.13 5.83
C GLU A 146 39.27 2.95 6.77
N ALA A 147 38.13 2.99 7.43
CA ALA A 147 37.58 1.90 8.21
C ALA A 147 36.23 1.48 7.63
N ASN A 148 36.04 0.18 7.51
CA ASN A 148 34.83 -0.47 7.06
C ASN A 148 34.21 -1.19 8.24
N ALA A 149 32.91 -1.02 8.46
CA ALA A 149 32.20 -1.69 9.54
C ALA A 149 30.84 -2.19 9.05
N ASP A 150 30.40 -3.31 9.64
CA ASP A 150 29.07 -3.86 9.45
C ASP A 150 28.24 -3.79 10.74
N VAL A 151 26.93 -3.62 10.57
CA VAL A 151 25.93 -3.68 11.63
C VAL A 151 24.81 -4.58 11.16
N THR A 152 24.39 -5.50 12.02
CA THR A 152 23.18 -6.30 11.81
C THR A 152 22.05 -5.72 12.65
N LEU A 153 20.92 -5.44 12.02
CA LEU A 153 19.72 -4.95 12.69
C LEU A 153 18.63 -6.03 12.63
N THR A 154 18.24 -6.53 13.80
CA THR A 154 17.08 -7.43 13.93
C THR A 154 15.87 -6.64 14.41
N PHE A 155 14.74 -6.75 13.73
CA PHE A 155 13.56 -5.92 14.00
C PHE A 155 12.25 -6.64 13.64
N SER A 156 11.12 -6.01 13.96
CA SER A 156 9.78 -6.34 13.46
C SER A 156 9.16 -5.10 12.80
N CYS A 157 8.20 -5.26 11.90
CA CYS A 157 7.46 -4.12 11.37
C CYS A 157 6.28 -3.75 12.28
N MET A 158 5.92 -2.48 12.30
CA MET A 158 4.60 -2.06 12.79
C MET A 158 3.52 -2.56 11.84
N GLY A 159 2.44 -3.10 12.41
CA GLY A 159 1.24 -3.48 11.68
C GLY A 159 -0.02 -3.34 12.55
N PRO A 160 -1.22 -3.58 11.99
CA PRO A 160 -1.51 -3.96 10.59
C PRO A 160 -1.24 -2.86 9.55
N PRO A 161 -1.30 -3.15 8.23
CA PRO A 161 -0.95 -2.20 7.16
C PRO A 161 -1.70 -0.86 7.20
N ASN A 162 -2.89 -0.86 7.80
CA ASN A 162 -3.72 0.31 7.94
C ASN A 162 -3.50 1.06 9.26
N CYS A 163 -2.70 0.57 10.21
CA CYS A 163 -2.53 1.24 11.51
C CYS A 163 -1.92 2.64 11.37
N GLN A 164 -2.34 3.56 12.25
CA GLN A 164 -1.89 4.96 12.34
C GLN A 164 -1.69 5.35 13.80
#